data_AF-A0AAU4DKK2-F1
#
_entry.id   AF-A0AAU4DKK2-F1
#
_cell.length_a   1.000
_cell.length_b   1.000
_cell.length_c   1.000
_cell.angle_alpha   90.00
_cell.angle_beta   90.00
_cell.angle_gamma   90.00
#
_symmetry.space_group_name_H-M   'P 1'
#
loop_
_entity.id
_entity.type
_entity.pdbx_description
1 polymer ?
#
loop_
_entity_poly.entity_id
_entity_poly.type
_entity_poly.pdbx_seq_one_letter_code
_entity_poly.pdbx_strand_id
1 'polypeptide(L)'
;MTGRLLAAAGSLDPAARSFLSPTGVEIVFLLVGLVVLGAAVISVTTRQLVHAALWLVVALGGLAIEFLLLTAEFIAWVQVLIYLGSVVVLVLFGLMLTRAPIGRSPDADSGNRWVALGVALAAAATLVTLVTDAFRSAWVDLSTGGGSTRATGESLFRHWVLPFEALSVLLLAALVGAIVLSRTGKGRVPKPRDGRLRAGKAVGRPASSTAPTQER
;
A
#
# COMPACT_ATOMS: atom_id res chain seq x y z
N MET A 1 10.14 -48.91 57.94
CA MET A 1 9.48 -47.58 57.89
C MET A 1 10.49 -46.53 57.40
N THR A 2 10.95 -46.62 56.15
CA THR A 2 11.98 -45.70 55.61
C THR A 2 11.94 -45.78 54.07
N GLY A 3 10.96 -45.13 53.44
CA GLY A 3 10.85 -45.18 51.97
C GLY A 3 9.63 -44.51 51.34
N ARG A 4 9.03 -43.48 51.95
CA ARG A 4 7.89 -42.74 51.36
C ARG A 4 7.95 -41.22 51.55
N LEU A 5 9.15 -40.63 51.73
CA LEU A 5 9.31 -39.19 51.99
C LEU A 5 10.25 -38.46 51.01
N LEU A 6 10.51 -39.02 49.82
CA LEU A 6 11.36 -38.40 48.79
C LEU A 6 10.64 -38.14 47.45
N ALA A 7 9.32 -38.31 47.40
CA ALA A 7 8.52 -38.10 46.18
C ALA A 7 7.64 -36.83 46.23
N ALA A 8 7.88 -35.91 47.18
CA ALA A 8 7.10 -34.69 47.35
C ALA A 8 7.93 -33.41 47.17
N ALA A 9 9.14 -33.50 46.62
CA ALA A 9 9.98 -32.36 46.31
C ALA A 9 10.23 -32.29 44.79
N GLY A 10 9.49 -31.42 44.11
CA GLY A 10 9.92 -30.88 42.82
C GLY A 10 9.18 -31.35 41.57
N SER A 11 7.85 -31.20 41.52
CA SER A 11 7.20 -30.87 40.25
C SER A 11 6.76 -29.41 40.30
N LEU A 12 7.71 -28.50 40.09
CA LEU A 12 7.37 -27.11 39.75
C LEU A 12 6.63 -27.16 38.41
N ASP A 13 5.35 -26.83 38.48
CA ASP A 13 4.43 -26.72 37.35
C ASP A 13 5.11 -26.04 36.15
N PRO A 14 5.28 -26.70 35.00
CA PRO A 14 5.84 -26.08 33.79
C PRO A 14 5.07 -24.84 33.36
N ALA A 15 3.78 -24.76 33.72
CA ALA A 15 2.90 -23.63 33.43
C ALA A 15 3.25 -22.35 34.22
N ALA A 16 4.01 -22.44 35.32
CA ALA A 16 4.41 -21.29 36.12
C ALA A 16 5.68 -20.58 35.60
N ARG A 17 6.41 -21.19 34.65
CA ARG A 17 7.69 -20.66 34.15
C ARG A 17 7.58 -19.67 32.98
N SER A 18 6.40 -19.45 32.38
CA SER A 18 6.34 -18.85 31.03
C SER A 18 5.52 -17.57 30.87
N PHE A 19 5.20 -16.83 31.94
CA PHE A 19 4.49 -15.54 31.80
C PHE A 19 5.42 -14.31 31.91
N LEU A 20 6.60 -14.46 32.52
CA LEU A 20 7.48 -13.34 32.89
C LEU A 20 8.84 -13.34 32.21
N SER A 21 9.22 -14.42 31.51
CA SER A 21 10.40 -14.44 30.66
C SER A 21 9.93 -14.48 29.20
N PRO A 22 9.74 -13.32 28.56
CA PRO A 22 9.45 -13.29 27.14
C PRO A 22 10.52 -14.09 26.40
N THR A 23 10.10 -15.00 25.52
CA THR A 23 11.09 -15.64 24.64
C THR A 23 11.76 -14.55 23.79
N GLY A 24 13.03 -14.74 23.41
CA GLY A 24 13.72 -13.73 22.58
C GLY A 24 12.96 -13.41 21.29
N VAL A 25 12.23 -14.38 20.75
CA VAL A 25 11.34 -14.24 19.59
C VAL A 25 10.16 -13.31 19.88
N GLU A 26 9.49 -13.44 21.02
CA GLU A 26 8.39 -12.56 21.43
C GLU A 26 8.84 -11.11 21.60
N ILE A 27 10.03 -10.89 22.18
CA ILE A 27 10.58 -9.54 22.34
C ILE A 27 10.83 -8.93 20.97
N VAL A 28 11.46 -9.68 20.06
CA VAL A 28 11.74 -9.21 18.70
C VAL A 28 10.45 -8.95 17.94
N PHE A 29 9.46 -9.83 18.04
CA PHE A 29 8.11 -9.67 17.47
C PHE A 29 7.49 -8.35 17.94
N LEU A 30 7.42 -8.10 19.25
CA LEU A 30 6.84 -6.86 19.79
C LEU A 30 7.60 -5.60 19.37
N LEU A 31 8.94 -5.66 19.31
CA LEU A 31 9.76 -4.53 18.88
C LEU A 31 9.56 -4.23 17.39
N VAL A 32 9.56 -5.26 16.54
CA VAL A 32 9.30 -5.11 15.10
C VAL A 32 7.88 -4.59 14.89
N GLY A 33 6.88 -5.13 15.58
CA GLY A 33 5.50 -4.67 15.53
C GLY A 33 5.34 -3.20 15.93
N LEU A 34 6.06 -2.74 16.95
CA LEU A 34 6.07 -1.33 17.34
C LEU A 34 6.69 -0.44 16.23
N VAL A 35 7.78 -0.90 15.61
CA VAL A 35 8.40 -0.21 14.47
C VAL A 35 7.45 -0.16 13.28
N VAL A 36 6.76 -1.26 12.96
CA VAL A 36 5.77 -1.34 11.88
C VAL A 36 4.61 -0.37 12.13
N LEU A 37 4.05 -0.37 13.34
CA LEU A 37 2.98 0.53 13.72
C LEU A 37 3.42 2.00 13.65
N GLY A 38 4.60 2.32 14.18
CA GLY A 38 5.18 3.65 14.09
C GLY A 38 5.39 4.10 12.64
N ALA A 39 5.98 3.23 11.81
CA ALA A 39 6.19 3.49 10.39
C ALA A 39 4.87 3.70 9.63
N ALA A 40 3.84 2.92 9.92
CA ALA A 40 2.51 3.09 9.33
C ALA A 40 1.88 4.44 9.72
N VAL A 41 1.94 4.82 11.00
CA VAL A 41 1.44 6.12 11.48
C VAL A 41 2.21 7.26 10.83
N ILE A 42 3.54 7.19 10.77
CA ILE A 42 4.36 8.22 10.13
C ILE A 42 4.05 8.29 8.62
N SER A 43 3.86 7.15 7.95
CA SER A 43 3.51 7.11 6.53
C SER A 43 2.24 7.91 6.22
N VAL A 44 1.18 7.75 7.00
CA VAL A 44 -0.10 8.45 6.76
C VAL A 44 -0.15 9.88 7.29
N THR A 45 0.68 10.22 8.28
CA THR A 45 0.74 11.58 8.85
C THR A 45 1.73 12.49 8.13
N THR A 46 2.69 11.93 7.42
CA THR A 46 3.72 12.68 6.68
C THR A 46 3.10 13.44 5.51
N ARG A 47 3.45 14.73 5.40
CA ARG A 47 2.94 15.61 4.32
C ARG A 47 3.72 15.52 3.02
N GLN A 48 4.89 14.88 3.02
CA GLN A 48 5.72 14.69 1.84
C GLN A 48 5.49 13.29 1.26
N LEU A 49 4.93 13.20 0.05
CA LEU A 49 4.54 11.93 -0.59
C LEU A 49 5.68 10.92 -0.67
N VAL A 50 6.89 11.36 -1.00
CA VAL A 50 8.07 10.47 -1.09
C VAL A 50 8.43 9.91 0.28
N HIS A 51 8.43 10.73 1.33
CA HIS A 51 8.73 10.26 2.69
C HIS A 51 7.63 9.32 3.20
N ALA A 52 6.36 9.64 2.94
CA ALA A 52 5.24 8.76 3.25
C ALA A 52 5.42 7.37 2.62
N ALA A 53 5.83 7.32 1.35
CA ALA A 53 6.10 6.07 0.65
C ALA A 53 7.34 5.32 1.17
N LEU A 54 8.40 6.02 1.60
CA LEU A 54 9.57 5.38 2.24
C LEU A 54 9.20 4.78 3.61
N TRP A 55 8.38 5.46 4.40
CA TRP A 55 7.87 4.88 5.66
C TRP A 55 6.96 3.67 5.41
N LEU A 56 6.24 3.65 4.29
CA LEU A 56 5.48 2.47 3.86
C LEU A 56 6.41 1.28 3.54
N VAL A 57 7.58 1.50 2.92
CA VAL A 57 8.60 0.44 2.73
C VAL A 57 9.02 -0.14 4.07
N VAL A 58 9.28 0.70 5.07
CA VAL A 58 9.66 0.24 6.43
C VAL A 58 8.53 -0.60 7.05
N ALA A 59 7.28 -0.15 6.96
CA ALA A 59 6.15 -0.89 7.49
C ALA A 59 5.96 -2.26 6.80
N LEU A 60 5.99 -2.30 5.45
CA LEU A 60 5.79 -3.54 4.69
C LEU A 60 6.98 -4.51 4.81
N GLY A 61 8.20 -3.98 4.95
CA GLY A 61 9.40 -4.78 5.23
C GLY A 61 9.37 -5.36 6.64
N GLY A 62 8.93 -4.58 7.64
CA GLY A 62 8.73 -5.09 9.00
C GLY A 62 7.64 -6.17 9.07
N LEU A 63 6.55 -6.05 8.30
CA LEU A 63 5.56 -7.13 8.17
C LEU A 63 6.15 -8.43 7.59
N ALA A 64 7.11 -8.34 6.66
CA ALA A 64 7.80 -9.53 6.16
C ALA A 64 8.61 -10.22 7.27
N ILE A 65 9.24 -9.44 8.16
CA ILE A 65 9.93 -9.97 9.34
C ILE A 65 8.93 -10.63 10.28
N GLU A 66 7.78 -10.01 10.55
CA GLU A 66 6.71 -10.60 11.38
C GLU A 66 6.23 -11.94 10.82
N PHE A 67 6.04 -12.04 9.50
CA PHE A 67 5.68 -13.31 8.88
C PHE A 67 6.75 -14.39 9.06
N LEU A 68 8.05 -14.05 9.01
CA LEU A 68 9.11 -15.00 9.32
C LEU A 68 9.07 -15.46 10.78
N LEU A 69 8.86 -14.52 11.73
CA LEU A 69 8.73 -14.83 13.15
C LEU A 69 7.52 -15.73 13.43
N LEU A 70 6.45 -15.59 12.65
CA LEU A 70 5.25 -16.43 12.68
C LEU A 70 5.39 -17.73 11.86
N THR A 71 6.59 -18.09 11.41
CA THR A 71 6.88 -19.30 10.61
C THR A 71 6.18 -19.35 9.24
N ALA A 72 5.70 -18.20 8.74
CA ALA A 72 5.05 -18.02 7.45
C ALA A 72 6.05 -17.66 6.35
N GLU A 73 7.02 -18.53 6.10
CA GLU A 73 8.16 -18.28 5.20
C GLU A 73 7.75 -17.90 3.77
N PHE A 74 6.87 -18.69 3.15
CA PHE A 74 6.44 -18.41 1.78
C PHE A 74 5.78 -17.04 1.66
N ILE A 75 4.92 -16.69 2.62
CA ILE A 75 4.22 -15.40 2.65
C ILE A 75 5.20 -14.24 2.88
N ALA A 76 6.21 -14.43 3.73
CA ALA A 76 7.26 -13.42 3.93
C ALA A 76 8.03 -13.12 2.63
N TRP A 77 8.40 -14.15 1.86
CA TRP A 77 9.07 -13.93 0.58
C TRP A 77 8.16 -13.27 -0.46
N VAL A 78 6.90 -13.70 -0.54
CA VAL A 78 5.89 -13.04 -1.40
C VAL A 78 5.70 -11.57 -1.00
N GLN A 79 5.71 -11.27 0.29
CA GLN A 79 5.62 -9.90 0.82
C GLN A 79 6.76 -9.02 0.27
N VAL A 80 8.00 -9.51 0.34
CA VAL A 80 9.16 -8.78 -0.18
C VAL A 80 9.09 -8.64 -1.70
N LEU A 81 8.80 -9.71 -2.44
CA LEU A 81 8.84 -9.70 -3.90
C LEU A 81 7.73 -8.84 -4.52
N ILE A 82 6.50 -8.96 -4.02
CA ILE A 82 5.34 -8.28 -4.60
C ILE A 82 5.19 -6.88 -4.02
N TYR A 83 5.09 -6.75 -2.70
CA TYR A 83 4.80 -5.46 -2.08
C TYR A 83 6.02 -4.54 -2.11
N LEU A 84 7.17 -5.02 -1.66
CA LEU A 84 8.40 -4.22 -1.62
C LEU A 84 9.02 -4.07 -3.01
N GLY A 85 9.10 -5.16 -3.77
CA GLY A 85 9.78 -5.20 -5.06
C GLY A 85 9.00 -4.58 -6.21
N SER A 86 7.67 -4.77 -6.25
CA SER A 86 6.86 -4.38 -7.41
C SER A 86 5.91 -3.22 -7.11
N VAL A 87 5.03 -3.37 -6.12
CA VAL A 87 3.95 -2.41 -5.85
C VAL A 87 4.50 -1.08 -5.37
N VAL A 88 5.34 -1.08 -4.33
CA VAL A 88 5.88 0.17 -3.78
C VAL A 88 6.79 0.87 -4.79
N VAL A 89 7.61 0.13 -5.54
CA VAL A 89 8.46 0.70 -6.59
C VAL A 89 7.61 1.34 -7.69
N LEU A 90 6.53 0.68 -8.13
CA LEU A 90 5.59 1.25 -9.11
C LEU A 90 4.92 2.52 -8.59
N VAL A 91 4.47 2.51 -7.33
CA VAL A 91 3.88 3.68 -6.67
C VAL A 91 4.89 4.82 -6.59
N LEU A 92 6.12 4.54 -6.13
CA LEU A 92 7.19 5.54 -6.06
C LEU A 92 7.51 6.12 -7.44
N PHE A 93 7.62 5.28 -8.47
CA PHE A 93 7.86 5.73 -9.83
C PHE A 93 6.71 6.60 -10.35
N GLY A 94 5.46 6.18 -10.14
CA GLY A 94 4.27 6.97 -10.48
C GLY A 94 4.24 8.31 -9.77
N LEU A 95 4.51 8.31 -8.45
CA LEU A 95 4.58 9.52 -7.64
C LEU A 95 5.68 10.47 -8.10
N MET A 96 6.85 9.95 -8.51
CA MET A 96 7.97 10.76 -9.01
C MET A 96 7.72 11.33 -10.41
N LEU A 97 7.00 10.59 -11.27
CA LEU A 97 6.65 11.05 -12.62
C LEU A 97 5.54 12.10 -12.61
N THR A 98 4.55 11.94 -11.73
CA THR A 98 3.62 13.02 -11.44
C THR A 98 4.39 14.11 -10.72
N ARG A 99 4.15 15.40 -11.01
CA ARG A 99 4.72 16.50 -10.22
C ARG A 99 4.09 16.54 -8.82
N ALA A 100 4.19 15.45 -8.07
CA ALA A 100 3.81 15.33 -6.68
C ALA A 100 4.45 16.53 -5.97
N PRO A 101 3.65 17.43 -5.35
CA PRO A 101 4.18 18.58 -4.66
C PRO A 101 5.28 18.12 -3.70
N ILE A 102 6.52 18.52 -3.96
CA ILE A 102 7.66 18.28 -3.07
C ILE A 102 7.58 19.31 -1.93
N GLY A 103 6.43 19.35 -1.25
CA GLY A 103 6.06 20.41 -0.32
C GLY A 103 4.66 20.23 0.26
N ARG A 104 4.26 21.09 1.20
CA ARG A 104 2.92 21.06 1.81
C ARG A 104 1.89 21.36 0.72
N SER A 105 0.97 20.43 0.45
CA SER A 105 -0.21 20.69 -0.38
C SER A 105 -1.34 21.22 0.50
N PRO A 106 -1.75 22.50 0.37
CA PRO A 106 -2.86 23.05 1.15
C PRO A 106 -4.21 22.41 0.81
N ASP A 107 -4.37 21.95 -0.44
CA ASP A 107 -5.62 21.37 -0.96
C ASP A 107 -5.84 19.90 -0.56
N ALA A 108 -4.86 19.25 0.08
CA ALA A 108 -4.97 17.87 0.53
C ALA A 108 -5.65 17.71 1.89
N ASP A 109 -6.03 18.82 2.54
CA ASP A 109 -6.55 18.82 3.91
C ASP A 109 -8.04 19.14 3.95
N SER A 110 -8.85 18.14 4.28
CA SER A 110 -10.31 18.27 4.32
C SER A 110 -10.84 19.10 5.51
N GLY A 111 -9.98 19.57 6.43
CA GLY A 111 -10.36 20.26 7.67
C GLY A 111 -11.05 19.36 8.71
N ASN A 112 -11.56 18.20 8.30
CA ASN A 112 -12.32 17.25 9.11
C ASN A 112 -11.44 16.29 9.93
N ARG A 113 -10.21 16.70 10.26
CA ARG A 113 -9.19 15.84 10.89
C ARG A 113 -9.64 15.25 12.23
N TRP A 114 -10.38 16.03 13.02
CA TRP A 114 -10.88 15.58 14.32
C TRP A 114 -11.96 14.50 14.20
N VAL A 115 -12.86 14.63 13.22
CA VAL A 115 -13.86 13.60 12.93
C VAL A 115 -13.18 12.34 12.39
N ALA A 116 -12.23 12.49 11.46
CA ALA A 116 -11.46 11.37 10.92
C ALA A 116 -10.67 10.64 12.02
N LEU A 117 -10.05 11.37 12.94
CA LEU A 117 -9.36 10.80 14.09
C LEU A 117 -10.33 10.07 15.02
N GLY A 118 -11.49 10.66 15.32
CA GLY A 118 -12.53 10.02 16.13
C GLY A 118 -13.00 8.70 15.53
N VAL A 119 -13.26 8.67 14.22
CA VAL A 119 -13.64 7.45 13.48
C VAL A 119 -12.51 6.42 13.48
N ALA A 120 -11.26 6.85 13.24
CA ALA A 120 -10.10 5.95 13.25
C ALA A 120 -9.89 5.30 14.62
N LEU A 121 -9.99 6.08 15.71
CA LEU A 121 -9.87 5.56 17.08
C LEU A 121 -11.04 4.65 17.45
N ALA A 122 -12.27 4.99 17.06
CA ALA A 122 -13.43 4.13 17.29
C ALA A 122 -13.30 2.80 16.54
N ALA A 123 -12.86 2.84 15.27
CA ALA A 123 -12.62 1.65 14.47
C ALA A 123 -11.48 0.79 15.06
N ALA A 124 -10.37 1.42 15.47
CA ALA A 124 -9.25 0.72 16.10
C ALA A 124 -9.66 0.07 17.43
N ALA A 125 -10.36 0.81 18.30
CA ALA A 125 -10.87 0.26 19.56
C ALA A 125 -11.83 -0.91 19.31
N THR A 126 -12.76 -0.76 18.36
CA THR A 126 -13.69 -1.84 17.98
C THR A 126 -12.92 -3.06 17.49
N LEU A 127 -11.95 -2.88 16.59
CA LEU A 127 -11.14 -3.99 16.07
C LEU A 127 -10.34 -4.68 17.18
N VAL A 128 -9.69 -3.91 18.06
CA VAL A 128 -8.94 -4.46 19.21
C VAL A 128 -9.88 -5.24 20.14
N THR A 129 -11.07 -4.73 20.44
CA THR A 129 -12.03 -5.46 21.28
C THR A 129 -12.50 -6.74 20.63
N LEU A 130 -12.85 -6.72 19.33
CA LEU A 130 -13.30 -7.90 18.60
C LEU A 130 -12.19 -8.96 18.48
N VAL A 131 -10.97 -8.56 18.15
CA VAL A 131 -9.83 -9.47 18.04
C VAL A 131 -9.50 -10.06 19.40
N THR A 132 -9.45 -9.24 20.45
CA THR A 132 -9.15 -9.73 21.80
C THR A 132 -10.24 -10.70 22.27
N ASP A 133 -11.52 -10.37 22.06
CA ASP A 133 -12.63 -11.24 22.47
C ASP A 133 -12.64 -12.57 21.69
N ALA A 134 -12.44 -12.52 20.36
CA ALA A 134 -12.44 -13.71 19.51
C ALA A 134 -11.24 -14.63 19.78
N PHE A 135 -10.08 -14.08 20.12
CA PHE A 135 -8.83 -14.85 20.23
C PHE A 135 -8.30 -15.00 21.66
N ARG A 136 -8.98 -14.48 22.70
CA ARG A 136 -8.50 -14.55 24.10
C ARG A 136 -8.20 -15.96 24.61
N SER A 137 -8.87 -16.97 24.06
CA SER A 137 -8.72 -18.38 24.43
C SER A 137 -8.10 -19.23 23.32
N ALA A 138 -7.67 -18.60 22.22
CA ALA A 138 -7.04 -19.28 21.12
C ALA A 138 -5.56 -19.52 21.44
N TRP A 139 -5.15 -20.78 21.42
CA TRP A 139 -3.74 -21.17 21.48
C TRP A 139 -3.38 -21.73 20.12
N VAL A 140 -2.37 -21.13 19.48
CA VAL A 140 -1.86 -21.57 18.18
C VAL A 140 -0.46 -22.11 18.40
N ASP A 141 -0.31 -23.42 18.17
CA ASP A 141 1.01 -24.04 18.16
C ASP A 141 1.73 -23.65 16.86
N LEU A 142 2.82 -22.91 17.00
CA LEU A 142 3.71 -22.58 15.88
C LEU A 142 4.47 -23.84 15.46
N SER A 143 3.88 -24.61 14.55
CA SER A 143 4.50 -25.80 13.98
C SER A 143 5.49 -25.43 12.88
N THR A 144 6.69 -26.01 12.93
CA THR A 144 7.69 -25.83 11.88
C THR A 144 7.22 -26.50 10.58
N GLY A 145 7.04 -25.71 9.51
CA GLY A 145 6.77 -26.21 8.16
C GLY A 145 5.39 -25.90 7.59
N GLY A 146 4.43 -25.44 8.41
CA GLY A 146 3.09 -25.07 7.95
C GLY A 146 3.09 -23.91 6.93
N GLY A 147 4.01 -22.96 7.08
CA GLY A 147 4.20 -21.84 6.15
C GLY A 147 5.19 -22.10 5.00
N SER A 148 5.60 -23.35 4.76
CA SER A 148 6.57 -23.67 3.71
C SER A 148 5.99 -23.49 2.30
N THR A 149 6.87 -23.23 1.33
CA THR A 149 6.51 -23.14 -0.09
C THR A 149 5.82 -24.41 -0.58
N ARG A 150 6.29 -25.58 -0.12
CA ARG A 150 5.69 -26.86 -0.50
C ARG A 150 4.27 -27.00 0.02
N ALA A 151 4.05 -26.76 1.32
CA ALA A 151 2.72 -26.87 1.93
C ALA A 151 1.73 -25.89 1.28
N THR A 152 2.18 -24.66 1.02
CA THR A 152 1.35 -23.65 0.36
C THR A 152 1.02 -24.03 -1.08
N GLY A 153 1.99 -24.54 -1.85
CA GLY A 153 1.78 -24.99 -3.22
C GLY A 153 0.83 -26.19 -3.31
N GLU A 154 0.96 -27.19 -2.43
CA GLU A 154 0.05 -28.33 -2.37
C GLU A 154 -1.38 -27.87 -2.05
N SER A 155 -1.56 -26.94 -1.11
CA SER A 155 -2.88 -26.39 -0.79
C SER A 155 -3.47 -25.59 -1.97
N LEU A 156 -2.66 -24.74 -2.62
CA LEU A 156 -3.08 -23.89 -3.72
C LEU A 156 -3.62 -24.70 -4.90
N PHE A 157 -2.90 -25.76 -5.29
CA PHE A 157 -3.25 -26.56 -6.47
C PHE A 157 -4.17 -27.76 -6.16
N ARG A 158 -4.48 -28.06 -4.90
CA ARG A 158 -5.47 -29.10 -4.55
C ARG A 158 -6.80 -28.53 -4.08
N HIS A 159 -6.77 -27.56 -3.18
CA HIS A 159 -7.98 -27.01 -2.55
C HIS A 159 -8.42 -25.69 -3.17
N TRP A 160 -7.48 -24.88 -3.67
CA TRP A 160 -7.72 -23.51 -4.13
C TRP A 160 -7.56 -23.32 -5.65
N VAL A 161 -7.82 -24.37 -6.44
CA VAL A 161 -7.68 -24.34 -7.91
C VAL A 161 -8.58 -23.29 -8.55
N LEU A 162 -9.85 -23.22 -8.14
CA LEU A 162 -10.80 -22.27 -8.73
C LEU A 162 -10.40 -20.80 -8.46
N PRO A 163 -10.04 -20.41 -7.21
CA PRO A 163 -9.53 -19.05 -6.97
C PRO A 163 -8.21 -18.77 -7.69
N PHE A 164 -7.31 -19.75 -7.82
CA PHE A 164 -6.08 -19.59 -8.60
C PHE A 164 -6.37 -19.28 -10.07
N GLU A 165 -7.30 -20.01 -10.69
CA GLU A 165 -7.71 -19.76 -12.08
C GLU A 165 -8.36 -18.39 -12.23
N ALA A 166 -9.26 -18.01 -11.32
CA ALA A 166 -9.88 -16.68 -11.32
C ALA A 166 -8.84 -15.55 -11.18
N LEU A 167 -7.83 -15.72 -10.33
CA LEU A 167 -6.72 -14.76 -10.20
C LEU A 167 -5.90 -14.67 -11.49
N SER A 168 -5.68 -15.77 -12.21
CA SER A 168 -4.95 -15.75 -13.48
C SER A 168 -5.68 -14.91 -14.55
N VAL A 169 -7.01 -15.06 -14.64
CA VAL A 169 -7.85 -14.27 -15.55
C VAL A 169 -7.90 -12.81 -15.11
N LEU A 170 -7.97 -12.55 -13.80
CA LEU A 170 -7.92 -11.20 -13.23
C LEU A 170 -6.59 -10.49 -13.57
N LEU A 171 -5.45 -11.18 -13.45
CA LEU A 171 -4.14 -10.63 -13.80
C LEU A 171 -4.01 -10.35 -15.31
N LEU A 172 -4.54 -11.24 -16.15
CA LEU A 172 -4.61 -11.02 -17.59
C LEU A 172 -5.47 -9.79 -17.92
N ALA A 173 -6.65 -9.68 -17.31
CA ALA A 173 -7.53 -8.54 -17.49
C ALA A 173 -6.90 -7.23 -17.01
N ALA A 174 -6.20 -7.25 -15.87
CA ALA A 174 -5.47 -6.09 -15.35
C ALA A 174 -4.35 -5.63 -16.30
N LEU A 175 -3.57 -6.57 -16.87
CA LEU A 175 -2.54 -6.27 -17.86
C LEU A 175 -3.13 -5.64 -19.12
N VAL A 176 -4.19 -6.23 -19.68
CA VAL A 176 -4.89 -5.66 -20.84
C VAL A 176 -5.45 -4.28 -20.53
N GLY A 177 -6.08 -4.11 -19.36
CA GLY A 177 -6.59 -2.82 -18.89
C GLY A 177 -5.51 -1.74 -18.80
N ALA A 178 -4.35 -2.07 -18.22
CA ALA A 178 -3.20 -1.15 -18.13
C ALA A 178 -2.65 -0.77 -19.52
N ILE A 179 -2.57 -1.72 -20.46
CA ILE A 179 -2.11 -1.45 -21.83
C ILE A 179 -3.09 -0.54 -22.58
N VAL A 180 -4.40 -0.82 -22.50
CA VAL A 180 -5.43 0.00 -23.15
C VAL A 180 -5.44 1.41 -22.59
N LEU A 181 -5.31 1.57 -21.26
CA LEU A 181 -5.30 2.88 -20.60
C LEU A 181 -4.04 3.69 -20.93
N SER A 182 -2.86 3.04 -21.01
CA SER A 182 -1.59 3.74 -21.32
C SER A 182 -1.48 4.17 -22.79
N ARG A 183 -2.30 3.60 -23.69
CA ARG A 183 -2.33 3.96 -25.11
C ARG A 183 -3.00 5.34 -25.29
N THR A 184 -2.20 6.40 -25.20
CA THR A 184 -2.64 7.78 -25.45
C THR A 184 -3.14 7.92 -26.89
N GLY A 185 -4.37 8.40 -27.07
CA GLY A 185 -5.00 8.58 -28.38
C GLY A 185 -4.18 9.51 -29.27
N LYS A 186 -3.71 9.01 -30.42
CA LYS A 186 -3.07 9.80 -31.47
C LYS A 186 -3.93 11.06 -31.72
N GLY A 187 -3.32 12.24 -31.56
CA GLY A 187 -3.99 13.53 -31.62
C GLY A 187 -4.94 13.61 -32.81
N ARG A 188 -6.21 13.90 -32.53
CA ARG A 188 -7.17 14.22 -33.58
C ARG A 188 -6.67 15.49 -34.26
N VAL A 189 -6.10 15.35 -35.46
CA VAL A 189 -5.78 16.48 -36.33
C VAL A 189 -7.09 17.26 -36.53
N PRO A 190 -7.16 18.54 -36.17
CA PRO A 190 -8.35 19.35 -36.41
C PRO A 190 -8.68 19.30 -37.90
N LYS A 191 -9.87 18.80 -38.24
CA LYS A 191 -10.37 18.81 -39.62
C LYS A 191 -10.31 20.27 -40.11
N PRO A 192 -9.65 20.58 -41.23
CA PRO A 192 -9.65 21.94 -41.78
C PRO A 192 -11.09 22.42 -41.86
N ARG A 193 -11.39 23.54 -41.20
CA ARG A 193 -12.67 24.20 -41.37
C ARG A 193 -12.73 24.62 -42.84
N ASP A 194 -13.66 24.04 -43.59
CA ASP A 194 -14.00 24.53 -44.93
C ASP A 194 -14.41 25.99 -44.80
N GLY A 195 -13.43 26.86 -45.06
CA GLY A 195 -13.60 28.29 -45.07
C GLY A 195 -14.45 28.66 -46.27
N ARG A 196 -15.78 28.62 -46.10
CA ARG A 196 -16.61 29.57 -46.85
C ARG A 196 -16.27 30.94 -46.31
N LEU A 197 -15.26 31.56 -46.90
CA LEU A 197 -15.02 32.99 -46.84
C LEU A 197 -16.36 33.64 -47.16
N ARG A 198 -17.02 34.18 -46.14
CA ARG A 198 -18.16 35.04 -46.35
C ARG A 198 -17.62 36.25 -47.10
N ALA A 199 -17.86 36.29 -48.41
CA ALA A 199 -17.73 37.49 -49.21
C ALA A 199 -18.61 38.56 -48.56
N GLY A 200 -17.98 39.43 -47.79
CA GLY A 200 -18.66 40.30 -46.85
C GLY A 200 -17.90 41.60 -46.69
N LYS A 201 -18.37 42.59 -47.45
CA LYS A 201 -18.13 44.03 -47.34
C LYS A 201 -16.79 44.54 -47.90
N ALA A 202 -16.91 45.18 -49.07
CA ALA A 202 -15.87 46.03 -49.64
C ALA A 202 -15.49 47.12 -48.62
N VAL A 203 -14.26 47.03 -48.13
CA VAL A 203 -13.63 48.12 -47.37
C VAL A 203 -13.45 49.29 -48.31
N GLY A 204 -13.88 50.46 -47.84
CA GLY A 204 -14.05 51.68 -48.62
C GLY A 204 -12.84 52.09 -49.44
N ARG A 205 -13.15 52.59 -50.63
CA ARG A 205 -12.24 53.26 -51.55
C ARG A 205 -11.78 54.59 -50.93
N PRO A 206 -10.48 54.88 -50.76
CA PRO A 206 -10.05 56.24 -50.47
C PRO A 206 -10.33 57.11 -51.71
N ALA A 207 -11.00 58.23 -51.47
CA ALA A 207 -11.23 59.25 -52.46
C ALA A 207 -9.90 59.86 -52.93
N SER A 208 -9.91 60.26 -54.20
CA SER A 208 -8.89 60.98 -54.96
C SER A 208 -8.46 62.32 -54.36
N SER A 209 -7.34 62.83 -54.91
CA SER A 209 -6.88 64.23 -54.90
C SER A 209 -6.17 64.69 -53.63
N THR A 210 -5.01 65.34 -53.62
CA THR A 210 -4.32 66.19 -54.62
C THR A 210 -2.86 66.35 -54.19
N ALA A 211 -1.92 66.35 -55.14
CA ALA A 211 -0.61 67.00 -54.98
C ALA A 211 -0.80 68.54 -54.90
N PRO A 212 0.14 69.28 -54.25
CA PRO A 212 1.09 70.01 -55.09
C PRO A 212 2.53 70.08 -54.52
N THR A 213 3.47 69.90 -55.46
CA THR A 213 4.62 70.78 -55.83
C THR A 213 5.10 71.88 -54.87
N GLN A 214 6.45 72.01 -54.82
CA GLN A 214 7.30 73.16 -54.40
C GLN A 214 7.46 73.39 -52.88
N GLU A 215 8.58 73.84 -52.32
CA GLU A 215 9.85 74.40 -52.82
C GLU A 215 10.87 74.43 -51.65
N ARG A 216 12.17 74.40 -52.01
CA ARG A 216 13.39 74.78 -51.24
C ARG A 216 13.95 73.85 -50.17
#